data_AF-A0A969SUF6-F1
#
_entry.id   AF-A0A969SUF6-F1
#
_cell.length_a   1.000
_cell.length_b   1.000
_cell.length_c   1.000
_cell.angle_alpha   90.00
_cell.angle_beta   90.00
_cell.angle_gamma   90.00
#
_symmetry.space_group_name_H-M   'P 1'
#
loop_
_entity.id
_entity.type
_entity.pdbx_description
1 polymer ?
#
loop_
_entity_poly.entity_id
_entity_poly.type
_entity_poly.pdbx_seq_one_letter_code
_entity_poly.pdbx_strand_id
1 'polypeptide(L)'
;ADEAWQVLGNSGSVHQQSWLTADPAALVVDEIPLVIQINGKTRGTIQVPAQADKPALEQYARESEIAQRYITDKEVKKVIVVPGKLVNFVVV
;
A
#
# COMPACT_ATOMS: atom_id res chain seq x y z
N ALA A 1 31.74 -15.24 -3.75
CA ALA A 1 31.10 -14.50 -2.64
C ALA A 1 32.14 -13.73 -1.84
N ASP A 2 33.17 -14.39 -1.31
CA ASP A 2 34.27 -13.73 -0.57
C ASP A 2 35.02 -12.65 -1.36
N GLU A 3 35.33 -12.90 -2.64
CA GLU A 3 36.02 -11.92 -3.49
C GLU A 3 35.21 -10.62 -3.64
N ALA A 4 33.90 -10.73 -3.88
CA ALA A 4 33.00 -9.57 -3.96
C ALA A 4 32.87 -8.85 -2.60
N TRP A 5 32.91 -9.58 -1.48
CA TRP A 5 32.87 -9.00 -0.13
C TRP A 5 34.09 -8.13 0.16
N GLN A 6 35.28 -8.58 -0.25
CA GLN A 6 36.53 -7.84 -0.12
C GLN A 6 36.59 -6.62 -1.05
N VAL A 7 36.08 -6.75 -2.29
CA VAL A 7 35.98 -5.63 -3.24
C VAL A 7 35.10 -4.50 -2.69
N LEU A 8 34.05 -4.85 -1.92
CA LEU A 8 33.20 -3.88 -1.22
C LEU A 8 33.88 -3.21 -0.01
N GLY A 9 35.15 -3.52 0.26
CA GLY A 9 35.96 -2.91 1.33
C GLY A 9 35.77 -3.54 2.71
N ASN A 10 35.05 -4.67 2.79
CA ASN A 10 34.84 -5.36 4.05
C ASN A 10 36.03 -6.25 4.41
N SER A 11 36.30 -6.37 5.71
CA SER A 11 37.37 -7.21 6.24
C SER A 11 36.84 -8.60 6.66
N GLY A 12 37.72 -9.61 6.60
CA GLY A 12 37.37 -10.99 6.93
C GLY A 12 36.63 -11.74 5.81
N SER A 13 36.18 -12.96 6.12
CA SER A 13 35.38 -13.78 5.20
C SER A 13 33.90 -13.54 5.42
N VAL A 14 33.13 -13.45 4.33
CA VAL A 14 31.67 -13.31 4.36
C VAL A 14 31.01 -14.49 5.06
N HIS A 15 31.65 -15.66 5.05
CA HIS A 15 31.16 -16.87 5.71
C HIS A 15 31.22 -16.80 7.24
N GLN A 16 31.96 -15.85 7.81
CA GLN A 16 32.08 -15.65 9.25
C GLN A 16 31.18 -14.51 9.74
N GLN A 17 30.48 -13.82 8.84
CA GLN A 17 29.59 -12.72 9.19
C GLN A 17 28.24 -13.25 9.69
N SER A 18 27.70 -12.58 10.70
CA SER A 18 26.33 -12.82 11.16
C SER A 18 25.32 -12.38 10.11
N TRP A 19 24.18 -13.06 10.05
CA TRP A 19 23.07 -12.63 9.20
C TRP A 19 22.59 -11.23 9.62
N LEU A 20 22.34 -10.37 8.64
CA LEU A 20 21.86 -9.01 8.89
C LEU A 20 20.47 -9.06 9.54
N THR A 21 20.29 -8.24 10.57
CA THR A 21 18.96 -8.00 11.15
C THR A 21 18.29 -6.89 10.36
N ALA A 22 17.01 -7.07 10.02
CA ALA A 22 16.25 -6.05 9.30
C ALA A 22 16.16 -4.77 10.14
N ASP A 23 16.46 -3.62 9.52
CA ASP A 23 16.26 -2.31 10.12
C ASP A 23 14.76 -1.91 10.02
N PRO A 24 14.04 -1.72 11.13
CA PRO A 24 12.65 -1.29 11.11
C PRO A 24 12.43 0.06 10.43
N ALA A 25 13.43 0.95 10.44
CA ALA A 25 13.32 2.25 9.78
C ALA A 25 13.29 2.12 8.25
N ALA A 26 13.99 1.11 7.70
CA ALA A 26 13.97 0.82 6.26
C ALA A 26 12.67 0.13 5.80
N LEU A 27 11.79 -0.27 6.72
CA LEU A 27 10.48 -0.86 6.41
C LEU A 27 9.36 0.17 6.29
N VAL A 28 9.63 1.45 6.56
CA VAL A 28 8.64 2.52 6.42
C VAL A 28 8.43 2.78 4.93
N VAL A 29 7.21 2.53 4.46
CA VAL A 29 6.80 2.82 3.08
C VAL A 29 5.91 4.06 3.11
N ASP A 30 6.21 5.03 2.26
CA ASP A 30 5.45 6.28 2.17
C ASP A 30 4.05 6.07 1.57
N GLU A 31 3.90 5.06 0.71
CA GLU A 31 2.66 4.72 0.03
C GLU A 31 2.26 3.26 0.28
N ILE A 32 0.96 3.03 0.43
CA ILE A 32 0.39 1.69 0.57
C ILE A 32 -0.70 1.45 -0.47
N PRO A 33 -0.86 0.19 -0.91
CA PRO A 33 -1.94 -0.17 -1.81
C PRO A 33 -3.28 -0.16 -1.07
N LEU A 34 -4.19 0.73 -1.47
CA LEU A 34 -5.57 0.78 -1.02
C LEU A 34 -6.47 0.05 -1.99
N VAL A 35 -7.13 -1.01 -1.52
CA VAL A 35 -8.07 -1.79 -2.34
C VAL A 35 -9.42 -1.07 -2.43
N ILE A 36 -9.92 -0.92 -3.64
CA ILE A 36 -11.24 -0.35 -3.91
C ILE A 36 -12.24 -1.48 -4.15
N GLN A 37 -13.30 -1.50 -3.35
CA GLN A 37 -14.42 -2.43 -3.48
C GLN A 37 -15.71 -1.68 -3.79
N ILE A 38 -16.59 -2.33 -4.54
CA ILE A 38 -17.92 -1.80 -4.86
C ILE A 38 -18.94 -2.91 -4.72
N ASN A 39 -19.93 -2.71 -3.85
CA ASN A 39 -20.88 -3.74 -3.42
C ASN A 39 -20.19 -5.06 -3.03
N GLY A 40 -19.06 -4.95 -2.32
CA GLY A 40 -18.29 -6.10 -1.84
C GLY A 40 -17.41 -6.79 -2.88
N LYS A 41 -17.39 -6.32 -4.14
CA LYS A 41 -16.49 -6.84 -5.20
C LYS A 41 -15.29 -5.93 -5.37
N THR A 42 -14.08 -6.49 -5.33
CA THR A 42 -12.84 -5.75 -5.61
C THR A 42 -12.81 -5.29 -7.07
N ARG A 43 -12.54 -4.00 -7.28
CA ARG A 43 -12.47 -3.36 -8.61
C ARG A 43 -11.07 -2.94 -9.01
N GLY A 44 -10.19 -2.78 -8.04
CA GLY A 44 -8.77 -2.54 -8.26
C GLY A 44 -8.10 -1.97 -7.01
N THR A 45 -6.92 -1.42 -7.20
CA THR A 45 -6.05 -0.95 -6.12
C THR A 45 -5.40 0.36 -6.54
N ILE A 46 -5.30 1.33 -5.63
CA ILE A 46 -4.60 2.60 -5.85
C ILE A 46 -3.49 2.76 -4.81
N GLN A 47 -2.44 3.51 -5.12
CA GLN A 47 -1.44 3.89 -4.12
C GLN A 47 -1.92 5.14 -3.38
N VAL A 48 -1.83 5.11 -2.05
CA VAL A 48 -2.18 6.25 -1.19
C VAL A 48 -1.13 6.42 -0.10
N PRO A 49 -0.96 7.63 0.46
CA PRO A 49 -0.05 7.84 1.57
C PRO A 49 -0.38 6.90 2.75
N ALA A 50 0.63 6.25 3.32
CA ALA A 50 0.45 5.28 4.39
C ALA A 50 -0.18 5.89 5.66
N GLN A 51 0.02 7.19 5.86
CA GLN A 51 -0.49 7.98 6.99
C GLN A 51 -1.80 8.71 6.68
N ALA A 52 -2.42 8.46 5.52
CA ALA A 52 -3.69 9.07 5.16
C ALA A 52 -4.80 8.68 6.16
N ASP A 53 -5.58 9.67 6.60
CA ASP A 53 -6.68 9.46 7.51
C ASP A 53 -7.94 8.95 6.77
N LYS A 54 -8.95 8.52 7.53
CA LYS A 54 -10.21 8.01 6.95
C LYS A 54 -10.84 8.93 5.89
N PRO A 55 -11.02 10.25 6.14
CA PRO A 55 -11.61 11.13 5.14
C PRO A 55 -10.71 11.30 3.90
N ALA A 56 -9.38 11.39 4.05
CA ALA A 56 -8.50 11.43 2.88
C ALA A 56 -8.56 10.13 2.08
N LEU A 57 -8.59 8.96 2.73
CA LEU A 57 -8.73 7.67 2.05
C LEU A 57 -10.05 7.55 1.27
N GLU A 58 -11.15 8.06 1.84
CA GLU A 58 -12.43 8.13 1.11
C GLU A 58 -12.32 9.04 -0.11
N GLN A 59 -11.69 10.21 0.03
CA GLN A 59 -11.50 11.15 -1.06
C GLN A 59 -10.64 10.54 -2.19
N TYR A 60 -9.46 10.00 -1.86
CA TYR A 60 -8.61 9.31 -2.85
C TYR A 60 -9.35 8.20 -3.57
N ALA A 61 -10.11 7.39 -2.82
CA ALA A 61 -10.87 6.31 -3.41
C ALA A 61 -11.98 6.84 -4.34
N ARG A 62 -12.69 7.93 -3.96
CA ARG A 62 -13.79 8.54 -4.75
C ARG A 62 -13.28 9.28 -5.99
N GLU A 63 -12.10 9.88 -5.91
CA GLU A 63 -11.44 10.57 -7.02
C GLU A 63 -10.74 9.59 -7.99
N SER A 64 -10.53 8.34 -7.57
CA SER A 64 -9.93 7.34 -8.46
C SER A 64 -10.80 7.07 -9.68
N GLU A 65 -10.16 6.94 -10.84
CA GLU A 65 -10.84 6.53 -12.07
C GLU A 65 -11.59 5.20 -11.90
N ILE A 66 -11.02 4.29 -11.10
CA ILE A 66 -11.60 2.97 -10.84
C ILE A 66 -12.95 3.13 -10.17
N ALA A 67 -13.04 3.92 -9.09
CA ALA A 67 -14.31 4.13 -8.42
C ALA A 67 -15.28 4.92 -9.31
N GLN A 68 -14.83 6.02 -9.93
CA GLN A 68 -15.66 6.86 -10.80
C GLN A 68 -16.40 6.05 -11.87
N ARG A 69 -15.70 5.14 -12.56
CA ARG A 69 -16.31 4.26 -13.58
C ARG A 69 -17.53 3.45 -13.10
N TYR A 70 -17.66 3.24 -11.80
CA TYR A 70 -18.77 2.46 -11.22
C TYR A 70 -19.71 3.27 -10.32
N ILE A 71 -19.33 4.48 -9.90
CA ILE A 71 -20.16 5.35 -9.04
C ILE A 71 -20.80 6.52 -9.79
N THR A 72 -20.32 6.90 -10.99
CA THR A 72 -20.80 8.10 -11.71
C THR A 72 -22.32 8.13 -11.94
N ASP A 73 -22.93 6.99 -12.24
CA ASP A 73 -24.37 6.89 -12.50
C ASP A 73 -25.15 6.25 -11.33
N LYS A 74 -24.55 6.15 -10.15
CA LYS A 74 -25.13 5.42 -9.00
C LYS A 74 -25.07 6.21 -7.72
N GLU A 75 -26.11 6.07 -6.91
CA GLU A 75 -26.15 6.72 -5.61
C GLU A 75 -25.34 5.90 -4.59
N VAL A 76 -24.35 6.53 -3.96
CA VAL A 76 -23.52 5.92 -2.91
C VAL A 76 -24.28 5.97 -1.59
N LYS A 77 -24.84 4.84 -1.14
CA LYS A 77 -25.58 4.73 0.14
C LYS A 77 -24.67 4.68 1.35
N LYS A 78 -23.49 4.08 1.21
CA LYS A 78 -22.57 3.89 2.34
C LYS A 78 -21.13 3.76 1.84
N VAL A 79 -20.22 4.40 2.55
CA VAL A 79 -18.77 4.22 2.36
C VAL A 79 -18.20 3.55 3.60
N ILE A 80 -17.44 2.49 3.41
CA ILE A 80 -16.78 1.75 4.48
C ILE A 80 -15.29 1.86 4.26
N VAL A 81 -14.61 2.62 5.13
CA VAL A 81 -13.16 2.83 5.08
C VAL A 81 -12.49 1.99 6.16
N VAL A 82 -11.60 1.09 5.73
CA VAL A 82 -10.70 0.34 6.60
C VAL A 82 -9.29 0.90 6.40
N PRO A 83 -8.75 1.70 7.35
CA PRO A 83 -7.43 2.30 7.23
C PRO A 83 -6.36 1.27 6.89
N GLY A 84 -5.56 1.58 5.88
CA GLY A 84 -4.47 0.72 5.39
C GLY A 84 -4.87 -0.62 4.79
N LYS A 85 -6.15 -0.84 4.47
CA LYS A 85 -6.61 -2.06 3.79
C LYS A 85 -7.46 -1.79 2.56
N LEU A 86 -8.64 -1.20 2.75
CA LEU A 86 -9.62 -1.06 1.68
C LEU A 86 -10.65 0.03 1.91
N VAL A 87 -11.27 0.49 0.83
CA VAL A 87 -12.49 1.29 0.82
C VAL A 87 -13.56 0.56 0.04
N ASN A 88 -14.74 0.39 0.62
CA ASN A 88 -15.89 -0.23 -0.04
C ASN A 88 -17.02 0.79 -0.23
N PHE A 89 -17.42 1.00 -1.48
CA PHE A 89 -18.58 1.81 -1.85
C PHE A 89 -19.80 0.91 -2.02
N VAL A 90 -20.84 1.17 -1.23
CA VAL A 90 -22.15 0.55 -1.40
C VAL A 90 -23.00 1.46 -2.28
N VAL A 91 -23.29 1.01 -3.49
CA VAL A 91 -24.06 1.74 -4.50
C VAL A 91 -25.38 1.06 -4.79
N VAL A 92 -26.42 1.85 -5.07
CA VAL A 92 -27.74 1.37 -5.55
C VAL A 92 -27.98 1.66 -7.02
#